data_AF-A0A5P5ZPC4-F1
#
_entry.id   AF-A0A5P5ZPC4-F1
#
_cell.length_a   1.000
_cell.length_b   1.000
_cell.length_c   1.000
_cell.angle_alpha   90.00
_cell.angle_beta   90.00
_cell.angle_gamma   90.00
#
_symmetry.space_group_name_H-M   'P 1'
#
loop_
_entity.id
_entity.type
_entity.pdbx_description
1 polymer ?
#
loop_
_entity_poly.entity_id
_entity_poly.type
_entity_poly.pdbx_seq_one_letter_code
_entity_poly.pdbx_strand_id
1 'polypeptide(L)'
;MKKIFRFLQITVLMHILMSTDCGGFPENLNTQVESETKIYMNNSINFKINDTIWINGFRSMKNYDTSISDSIIQNFTPYTNIGISKLVHNTNYNLVRAANKFEIISIQMSPEDFCENNSIRIMSSNDDLNKLFRYKIGLIPTEKGDFVISLNDKFLFQNINKRNDILVDYPINDPYKMVWEICNQTVPRRDLLKGDIFVKIIE
;
A
#
# COMPACT_ATOMS: atom_id res chain seq x y z
N MET A 1 -28.38 62.81 -23.84
CA MET A 1 -27.50 61.75 -24.38
C MET A 1 -26.35 61.35 -23.45
N LYS A 2 -25.58 62.27 -22.83
CA LYS A 2 -24.45 61.92 -21.92
C LYS A 2 -24.83 61.04 -20.71
N LYS A 3 -26.05 61.17 -20.17
CA LYS A 3 -26.53 60.37 -19.03
C LYS A 3 -26.84 58.91 -19.40
N ILE A 4 -27.32 58.67 -20.62
CA ILE A 4 -27.62 57.33 -21.15
C ILE A 4 -26.31 56.55 -21.40
N PHE A 5 -25.29 57.23 -21.92
CA PHE A 5 -23.98 56.62 -22.14
C PHE A 5 -23.29 56.18 -20.84
N ARG A 6 -23.41 56.98 -19.77
CA ARG A 6 -22.91 56.61 -18.43
C ARG A 6 -23.66 55.41 -17.85
N PHE A 7 -24.98 55.33 -18.06
CA PHE A 7 -25.76 54.18 -17.62
C PHE A 7 -25.35 52.90 -18.33
N LEU A 8 -25.09 52.99 -19.64
CA LEU A 8 -24.63 51.86 -20.45
C LEU A 8 -23.23 51.36 -20.03
N GLN A 9 -22.33 52.29 -19.71
CA GLN A 9 -21.00 51.94 -19.18
C GLN A 9 -21.09 51.21 -17.84
N ILE A 10 -21.97 51.64 -16.93
CA ILE A 10 -22.16 50.99 -15.62
C ILE A 10 -22.77 49.60 -15.78
N THR A 11 -23.72 49.41 -16.70
CA THR A 11 -24.33 48.09 -16.95
C THR A 11 -23.33 47.11 -17.57
N VAL A 12 -22.49 47.56 -18.51
CA VAL A 12 -21.43 46.74 -19.09
C VAL A 12 -20.35 46.39 -18.05
N LEU A 13 -19.93 47.35 -17.23
CA LEU A 13 -18.99 47.10 -16.12
C LEU A 13 -19.55 46.12 -15.08
N MET A 14 -20.86 46.19 -14.77
CA MET A 14 -21.49 45.21 -13.88
C MET A 14 -21.50 43.80 -14.45
N HIS A 15 -21.73 43.61 -15.75
CA HIS A 15 -21.69 42.28 -16.36
C HIS A 15 -20.27 41.71 -16.38
N ILE A 16 -19.25 42.56 -16.55
CA ILE A 16 -17.84 42.15 -16.43
C ILE A 16 -17.51 41.76 -14.98
N LEU A 17 -18.02 42.50 -13.98
CA LEU A 17 -17.82 42.23 -12.55
C LEU A 17 -18.58 40.99 -12.04
N MET A 18 -19.70 40.60 -12.65
CA MET A 18 -20.42 39.37 -12.29
C MET A 18 -19.92 38.12 -13.04
N SER A 19 -18.99 38.26 -13.99
CA SER A 19 -18.43 37.13 -14.74
C SER A 19 -17.29 36.38 -14.01
N THR A 20 -16.92 36.81 -12.80
CA THR A 20 -15.86 36.17 -12.00
C THR A 20 -16.39 35.22 -10.94
N ASP A 21 -17.67 34.87 -10.94
CA ASP A 21 -18.17 33.82 -10.07
C ASP A 21 -17.83 32.45 -10.67
N CYS A 22 -16.56 32.06 -10.52
CA CYS A 22 -16.09 30.70 -10.72
C CYS A 22 -16.57 29.78 -9.57
N GLY A 23 -17.79 29.95 -9.07
CA GLY A 23 -18.43 29.17 -8.01
C GLY A 23 -18.79 27.73 -8.40
N GLY A 24 -18.10 27.16 -9.38
CA GLY A 24 -18.21 25.77 -9.80
C GLY A 24 -17.02 24.95 -9.35
N PHE A 25 -16.53 25.14 -8.11
CA PHE A 25 -15.58 24.20 -7.53
C PHE A 25 -16.37 23.04 -6.94
N PRO A 26 -16.27 21.82 -7.49
CA PRO A 26 -16.88 20.67 -6.85
C PRO A 26 -16.19 20.49 -5.48
N GLU A 27 -16.98 20.58 -4.41
CA GLU A 27 -16.57 20.43 -3.00
C GLU A 27 -15.96 19.05 -2.65
N ASN A 28 -15.65 18.21 -3.65
CA ASN A 28 -15.16 16.84 -3.45
C ASN A 28 -14.05 16.46 -4.45
N LEU A 29 -13.20 17.40 -4.86
CA LEU A 29 -11.91 17.02 -5.43
C LEU A 29 -11.00 16.69 -4.25
N ASN A 30 -10.68 15.42 -4.08
CA ASN A 30 -9.66 14.98 -3.15
C ASN A 30 -8.32 15.59 -3.62
N THR A 31 -7.95 16.76 -3.09
CA THR A 31 -6.79 17.52 -3.53
C THR A 31 -5.48 16.98 -2.98
N GLN A 32 -5.55 15.99 -2.09
CA GLN A 32 -4.37 15.40 -1.46
C GLN A 32 -3.88 14.19 -2.23
N VAL A 33 -2.65 14.28 -2.72
CA VAL A 33 -1.89 13.15 -3.25
C VAL A 33 -1.08 12.53 -2.12
N GLU A 34 -1.44 11.31 -1.77
CA GLU A 34 -0.78 10.55 -0.72
C GLU A 34 0.64 10.15 -1.11
N SER A 35 1.60 10.38 -0.19
CA SER A 35 2.95 9.86 -0.35
C SER A 35 2.96 8.32 -0.32
N GLU A 36 3.67 7.70 -1.25
CA GLU A 36 3.86 6.24 -1.29
C GLU A 36 4.87 5.76 -0.24
N THR A 37 4.66 4.56 0.30
CA THR A 37 5.64 3.88 1.17
C THR A 37 6.72 3.24 0.30
N LYS A 38 7.97 3.67 0.46
CA LYS A 38 9.11 3.03 -0.20
C LYS A 38 9.53 1.81 0.59
N ILE A 39 9.61 0.66 -0.07
CA ILE A 39 9.90 -0.63 0.57
C ILE A 39 11.19 -1.23 0.01
N TYR A 40 12.00 -1.74 0.93
CA TYR A 40 13.29 -2.38 0.65
C TYR A 40 13.34 -3.73 1.32
N MET A 41 13.69 -4.73 0.53
CA MET A 41 13.84 -6.11 0.97
C MET A 41 14.82 -6.78 0.02
N ASN A 42 15.86 -7.41 0.58
CA ASN A 42 16.76 -8.20 -0.25
C ASN A 42 16.23 -9.62 -0.33
N ASN A 43 15.52 -9.96 -1.42
CA ASN A 43 15.04 -11.31 -1.68
C ASN A 43 15.65 -11.92 -2.95
N SER A 44 16.84 -11.48 -3.32
CA SER A 44 17.59 -12.03 -4.46
C SER A 44 18.10 -13.45 -4.22
N ILE A 45 18.08 -13.91 -2.97
CA ILE A 45 18.54 -15.24 -2.53
C ILE A 45 17.36 -16.12 -2.11
N ASN A 46 17.61 -17.42 -2.01
CA ASN A 46 16.77 -18.31 -1.21
C ASN A 46 17.18 -18.15 0.25
N PHE A 47 16.20 -18.08 1.15
CA PHE A 47 16.43 -18.02 2.59
C PHE A 47 16.39 -19.41 3.18
N LYS A 48 17.08 -19.63 4.29
CA LYS A 48 16.97 -20.85 5.08
C LYS A 48 15.98 -20.67 6.23
N ILE A 49 15.56 -21.79 6.82
CA ILE A 49 14.91 -21.76 8.13
C ILE A 49 15.83 -21.02 9.10
N ASN A 50 15.25 -20.17 9.95
CA ASN A 50 15.94 -19.28 10.89
C ASN A 50 16.69 -18.08 10.29
N ASP A 51 16.78 -17.93 8.97
CA ASP A 51 17.30 -16.69 8.38
C ASP A 51 16.33 -15.53 8.63
N THR A 52 16.85 -14.35 8.95
CA THR A 52 15.97 -13.18 9.10
C THR A 52 15.77 -12.47 7.77
N ILE A 53 14.52 -12.45 7.32
CA ILE A 53 14.07 -11.66 6.18
C ILE A 53 13.74 -10.25 6.67
N TRP A 54 14.58 -9.28 6.33
CA TRP A 54 14.37 -7.89 6.71
C TRP A 54 13.56 -7.13 5.67
N ILE A 55 12.49 -6.50 6.12
CA ILE A 55 11.68 -5.57 5.32
C ILE A 55 11.77 -4.20 5.99
N ASN A 56 12.23 -3.21 5.22
CA ASN A 56 12.31 -1.83 5.67
C ASN A 56 11.33 -1.00 4.85
N GLY A 57 10.55 -0.18 5.52
CA GLY A 57 9.65 0.76 4.85
C GLY A 57 9.84 2.16 5.38
N PHE A 58 9.68 3.14 4.49
CA PHE A 58 9.56 4.52 4.88
C PHE A 58 8.61 5.31 4.00
N ARG A 59 7.91 6.27 4.60
CA ARG A 59 6.92 7.12 3.94
C ARG A 59 7.06 8.54 4.49
N SER A 60 6.83 9.55 3.65
CA SER A 60 6.72 10.91 4.15
C SER A 60 5.44 11.06 4.97
N MET A 61 5.54 11.73 6.13
CA MET A 61 4.35 12.15 6.90
C MET A 61 3.61 13.32 6.24
N LYS A 62 4.11 13.81 5.09
CA LYS A 62 3.49 14.88 4.32
C LYS A 62 2.85 14.34 3.05
N ASN A 63 1.68 14.87 2.72
CA ASN A 63 1.02 14.67 1.43
C ASN A 63 1.12 15.94 0.61
N TYR A 64 1.12 15.80 -0.71
CA TYR A 64 1.07 16.95 -1.61
C TYR A 64 -0.39 17.39 -1.78
N ASP A 65 -0.70 18.63 -1.44
CA ASP A 65 -2.02 19.23 -1.67
C ASP A 65 -1.99 20.04 -2.95
N THR A 66 -2.72 19.60 -3.96
CA THR A 66 -2.79 20.24 -5.28
C THR A 66 -3.50 21.59 -5.24
N SER A 67 -4.32 21.88 -4.22
CA SER A 67 -5.05 23.16 -4.11
C SER A 67 -4.13 24.33 -3.77
N ILE A 68 -3.14 24.07 -2.92
CA ILE A 68 -2.14 25.06 -2.48
C ILE A 68 -0.76 24.80 -3.08
N SER A 69 -0.60 23.70 -3.85
CA SER A 69 0.65 23.27 -4.46
C SER A 69 1.80 23.07 -3.45
N ASP A 70 1.49 22.61 -2.24
CA ASP A 70 2.45 22.44 -1.15
C ASP A 70 2.25 21.13 -0.37
N SER A 71 3.23 20.76 0.43
CA SER A 71 3.22 19.55 1.25
C SER A 71 2.67 19.81 2.66
N ILE A 72 1.53 19.20 2.99
CA ILE A 72 0.86 19.31 4.29
C ILE A 72 1.10 18.07 5.15
N ILE A 73 1.22 18.25 6.46
CA ILE A 73 1.37 17.15 7.42
C ILE A 73 0.04 16.38 7.52
N GLN A 74 0.11 15.05 7.51
CA GLN A 74 -1.05 14.19 7.75
C GLN A 74 -1.45 14.23 9.22
N ASN A 75 -2.75 14.35 9.48
CA ASN A 75 -3.31 14.34 10.84
C ASN A 75 -3.63 12.93 11.38
N PHE A 76 -3.22 11.87 10.66
CA PHE A 76 -3.42 10.49 11.08
C PHE A 76 -2.09 9.75 11.18
N THR A 77 -2.02 8.77 12.07
CA THR A 77 -0.86 7.89 12.20
C THR A 77 -0.87 6.89 11.05
N PRO A 78 0.14 6.90 10.15
CA PRO A 78 0.22 5.90 9.11
C PRO A 78 0.48 4.53 9.73
N TYR A 79 -0.02 3.52 9.06
CA TYR A 79 0.24 2.14 9.34
C TYR A 79 0.51 1.41 8.03
N THR A 80 1.12 0.24 8.12
CA THR A 80 1.29 -0.69 7.00
C THR A 80 0.85 -2.06 7.46
N ASN A 81 0.03 -2.75 6.65
CA ASN A 81 -0.27 -4.14 6.91
C ASN A 81 0.58 -5.05 6.01
N ILE A 82 1.12 -6.09 6.62
CA ILE A 82 1.88 -7.12 5.93
C ILE A 82 1.14 -8.43 6.07
N GLY A 83 0.69 -8.99 4.95
CA GLY A 83 0.08 -10.31 4.89
C GLY A 83 1.10 -11.37 4.49
N ILE A 84 1.08 -12.54 5.13
CA ILE A 84 1.98 -13.65 4.81
C ILE A 84 1.18 -14.91 4.45
N SER A 85 1.45 -15.46 3.27
CA SER A 85 0.81 -16.67 2.77
C SER A 85 1.83 -17.66 2.24
N LYS A 86 1.54 -18.96 2.33
CA LYS A 86 2.30 -20.06 1.72
C LYS A 86 1.66 -20.47 0.40
N LEU A 87 2.49 -20.72 -0.60
CA LEU A 87 2.09 -21.31 -1.87
C LEU A 87 1.82 -22.82 -1.70
N VAL A 88 0.71 -23.28 -2.28
CA VAL A 88 0.29 -24.68 -2.24
C VAL A 88 -0.19 -25.15 -3.60
N HIS A 89 -0.02 -26.44 -3.90
CA HIS A 89 -0.59 -27.04 -5.10
C HIS A 89 -2.07 -27.35 -4.87
N ASN A 90 -2.96 -26.61 -5.52
CA ASN A 90 -4.37 -26.90 -5.59
C ASN A 90 -4.95 -26.34 -6.91
N THR A 91 -6.01 -26.95 -7.43
CA THR A 91 -6.59 -26.58 -8.73
C THR A 91 -7.40 -25.28 -8.67
N ASN A 92 -7.94 -24.94 -7.49
CA ASN A 92 -8.89 -23.84 -7.30
C ASN A 92 -8.29 -22.66 -6.54
N TYR A 93 -7.23 -22.90 -5.78
CA TYR A 93 -6.49 -21.87 -5.06
C TYR A 93 -5.01 -22.23 -4.99
N ASN A 94 -4.14 -21.28 -4.69
CA ASN A 94 -2.70 -21.54 -4.54
C ASN A 94 -2.07 -20.81 -3.36
N LEU A 95 -2.83 -20.05 -2.56
CA LEU A 95 -2.35 -19.42 -1.34
C LEU A 95 -3.14 -19.84 -0.12
N VAL A 96 -2.41 -20.16 0.94
CA VAL A 96 -2.95 -20.41 2.28
C VAL A 96 -2.20 -19.53 3.26
N ARG A 97 -2.86 -19.06 4.31
CA ARG A 97 -2.23 -18.17 5.28
C ARG A 97 -1.14 -18.87 6.07
N ALA A 98 -0.08 -18.11 6.36
CA ALA A 98 1.10 -18.66 6.97
C ALA A 98 1.88 -17.66 7.83
N ALA A 99 1.24 -16.61 8.35
CA ALA A 99 1.94 -15.69 9.27
C ALA A 99 2.45 -16.42 10.53
N ASN A 100 1.73 -17.45 10.99
CA ASN A 100 2.15 -18.34 12.08
C ASN A 100 3.37 -19.23 11.75
N LYS A 101 3.86 -19.21 10.50
CA LYS A 101 5.09 -19.89 10.07
C LYS A 101 6.31 -18.98 10.11
N PHE A 102 6.15 -17.80 10.69
CA PHE A 102 7.21 -16.85 10.89
C PHE A 102 7.20 -16.36 12.33
N GLU A 103 8.38 -16.36 12.96
CA GLU A 103 8.60 -15.51 14.13
C GLU A 103 8.84 -14.09 13.64
N ILE A 104 8.20 -13.12 14.30
CA ILE A 104 8.21 -11.74 13.85
C ILE A 104 8.99 -10.89 14.84
N ILE A 105 10.03 -10.22 14.34
CA ILE A 105 10.81 -9.24 15.08
C ILE A 105 10.33 -7.85 14.64
N SER A 106 9.61 -7.15 15.51
CA SER A 106 9.25 -5.75 15.30
C SER A 106 9.36 -4.95 16.58
N ILE A 107 9.63 -3.66 16.42
CA ILE A 107 9.69 -2.70 17.52
C ILE A 107 8.26 -2.33 17.97
N GLN A 108 7.29 -2.32 17.04
CA GLN A 108 5.89 -1.93 17.28
C GLN A 108 4.93 -2.68 16.36
N MET A 109 4.05 -3.48 16.94
CA MET A 109 3.01 -4.24 16.24
C MET A 109 1.71 -4.21 17.02
N SER A 110 0.61 -4.16 16.29
CA SER A 110 -0.68 -4.60 16.78
C SER A 110 -1.11 -5.77 15.88
N PRO A 111 -1.37 -6.97 16.42
CA PRO A 111 -1.95 -8.04 15.62
C PRO A 111 -3.31 -7.56 15.09
N GLU A 112 -3.58 -7.82 13.81
CA GLU A 112 -4.90 -7.58 13.22
C GLU A 112 -5.62 -8.89 12.96
N ASP A 113 -6.78 -9.05 13.59
CA ASP A 113 -7.65 -10.21 13.47
C ASP A 113 -8.62 -10.12 12.27
N PHE A 114 -8.25 -9.42 11.19
CA PHE A 114 -9.17 -9.28 10.05
C PHE A 114 -9.43 -10.62 9.33
N CYS A 115 -8.55 -11.60 9.54
CA CYS A 115 -8.85 -13.03 9.60
C CYS A 115 -7.70 -13.65 10.45
N GLU A 116 -7.96 -14.63 11.32
CA GLU A 116 -6.91 -15.23 12.18
C GLU A 116 -5.61 -15.52 11.42
N ASN A 117 -4.48 -15.04 11.95
CA ASN A 117 -3.12 -15.33 11.49
C ASN A 117 -2.76 -14.90 10.06
N ASN A 118 -3.34 -13.81 9.52
CA ASN A 118 -2.96 -13.34 8.19
C ASN A 118 -2.00 -12.15 8.16
N SER A 119 -2.25 -11.16 9.00
CA SER A 119 -1.74 -9.82 8.79
C SER A 119 -1.13 -9.21 10.03
N ILE A 120 -0.03 -8.51 9.82
CA ILE A 120 0.69 -7.75 10.82
C ILE A 120 0.43 -6.28 10.52
N ARG A 121 -0.17 -5.54 11.44
CA ARG A 121 -0.24 -4.09 11.36
C ARG A 121 0.96 -3.48 12.07
N ILE A 122 1.72 -2.71 11.29
CA ILE A 122 2.86 -1.93 11.75
C ILE A 122 2.41 -0.48 11.88
N MET A 123 2.58 0.10 13.07
CA MET A 123 2.23 1.50 13.35
C MET A 123 3.49 2.30 13.67
N SER A 124 3.42 3.62 13.46
CA SER A 124 4.50 4.53 13.85
C SER A 124 4.61 4.64 15.35
N SER A 125 5.84 4.85 15.85
CA SER A 125 6.03 5.35 17.20
C SER A 125 5.53 6.80 17.23
N ASN A 126 4.88 7.19 18.33
CA ASN A 126 4.30 8.53 18.48
C ASN A 126 5.34 9.67 18.49
N ASP A 127 6.65 9.36 18.48
CA ASP A 127 7.73 10.36 18.59
C ASP A 127 8.20 10.96 17.25
N ASP A 128 7.77 10.43 16.09
CA ASP A 128 8.26 10.85 14.76
C ASP A 128 7.22 11.57 13.87
N LEU A 129 6.16 12.12 14.50
CA LEU A 129 4.99 12.73 13.83
C LEU A 129 5.33 13.80 12.77
N ASN A 130 6.54 14.35 12.75
CA ASN A 130 6.81 15.57 12.01
C ASN A 130 7.46 15.40 10.64
N LYS A 131 8.02 14.23 10.28
CA LYS A 131 8.79 14.12 9.01
C LYS A 131 8.66 12.81 8.25
N LEU A 132 8.88 11.66 8.89
CA LEU A 132 8.97 10.37 8.19
C LEU A 132 8.42 9.25 9.05
N PHE A 133 7.49 8.49 8.49
CA PHE A 133 7.15 7.17 9.00
C PHE A 133 8.23 6.19 8.57
N ARG A 134 8.81 5.45 9.52
CA ARG A 134 9.83 4.43 9.25
C ARG A 134 9.50 3.17 10.03
N TYR A 135 9.69 2.02 9.40
CA TYR A 135 9.60 0.75 10.08
C TYR A 135 10.65 -0.23 9.57
N LYS A 136 11.01 -1.16 10.46
CA LYS A 136 11.86 -2.32 10.17
C LYS A 136 11.25 -3.54 10.83
N ILE A 137 10.93 -4.54 10.03
CA ILE A 137 10.39 -5.82 10.48
C ILE A 137 11.30 -6.95 10.01
N GLY A 138 11.58 -7.87 10.92
CA GLY A 138 12.26 -9.13 10.63
C GLY A 138 11.26 -10.26 10.64
N LEU A 139 11.28 -11.10 9.61
CA LEU A 139 10.51 -12.33 9.54
C LEU A 139 11.49 -13.51 9.56
N ILE A 140 11.38 -14.37 10.56
CA ILE A 140 12.20 -15.57 10.70
C ILE A 140 11.31 -16.78 10.37
N PRO A 141 11.53 -17.46 9.23
CA PRO A 141 10.71 -18.60 8.84
C PRO A 141 11.00 -19.78 9.76
N THR A 142 9.93 -20.43 10.24
CA THR A 142 10.00 -21.66 11.05
C THR A 142 9.71 -22.90 10.21
N GLU A 143 9.35 -22.73 8.94
CA GLU A 143 8.99 -23.82 8.03
C GLU A 143 9.52 -23.56 6.61
N LYS A 144 9.96 -24.62 5.93
CA LYS A 144 10.33 -24.55 4.51
C LYS A 144 9.13 -24.41 3.57
N GLY A 145 9.37 -23.81 2.43
CA GLY A 145 8.40 -23.66 1.35
C GLY A 145 8.49 -22.32 0.66
N ASP A 146 7.58 -22.11 -0.29
CA ASP A 146 7.47 -20.88 -1.04
C ASP A 146 6.35 -20.03 -0.45
N PHE A 147 6.64 -18.75 -0.19
CA PHE A 147 5.74 -17.84 0.49
C PHE A 147 5.58 -16.55 -0.29
N VAL A 148 4.47 -15.87 -0.01
CA VAL A 148 4.09 -14.56 -0.53
C VAL A 148 3.97 -13.60 0.63
N ILE A 149 4.68 -12.50 0.53
CA ILE A 149 4.57 -11.36 1.41
C ILE A 149 3.80 -10.28 0.65
N SER A 150 2.65 -9.92 1.17
CA SER A 150 1.70 -8.99 0.56
C SER A 150 1.62 -7.71 1.38
N LEU A 151 1.49 -6.58 0.68
CA LEU A 151 1.52 -5.24 1.25
C LEU A 151 0.29 -4.50 0.73
N ASN A 152 -0.48 -3.90 1.63
CA ASN A 152 -1.79 -3.32 1.30
C ASN A 152 -1.77 -1.81 1.03
N ASP A 153 -0.63 -1.14 1.23
CA ASP A 153 -0.48 0.30 1.02
C ASP A 153 -0.10 0.64 -0.43
N LYS A 154 -0.19 1.93 -0.80
CA LYS A 154 0.50 2.44 -1.99
C LYS A 154 2.01 2.35 -1.76
N PHE A 155 2.67 1.35 -2.34
CA PHE A 155 4.11 1.16 -2.19
C PHE A 155 4.87 1.41 -3.49
N LEU A 156 6.11 1.84 -3.30
CA LEU A 156 7.12 1.86 -4.34
C LEU A 156 8.24 0.90 -3.95
N PHE A 157 8.38 -0.19 -4.71
CA PHE A 157 9.48 -1.11 -4.51
C PHE A 157 10.80 -0.54 -4.99
N GLN A 158 11.82 -0.60 -4.15
CA GLN A 158 13.18 -0.23 -4.53
C GLN A 158 14.10 -1.43 -4.44
N ASN A 159 14.65 -1.84 -5.58
CA ASN A 159 15.60 -2.95 -5.70
C ASN A 159 15.08 -4.30 -5.18
N ILE A 160 13.77 -4.56 -5.32
CA ILE A 160 13.15 -5.83 -4.97
C ILE A 160 12.95 -6.67 -6.22
N ASN A 161 13.44 -7.91 -6.18
CA ASN A 161 13.12 -8.89 -7.20
C ASN A 161 11.80 -9.55 -6.80
N LYS A 162 10.69 -9.30 -7.48
CA LYS A 162 9.40 -9.92 -7.06
C LYS A 162 9.42 -11.45 -7.08
N ARG A 163 10.32 -12.10 -7.83
CA ARG A 163 10.45 -13.56 -7.95
C ARG A 163 9.18 -14.28 -8.42
N ASN A 164 8.51 -13.69 -9.41
CA ASN A 164 7.31 -14.27 -10.02
C ASN A 164 7.57 -15.63 -10.70
N ASP A 165 8.84 -16.00 -10.92
CA ASP A 165 9.25 -17.31 -11.42
C ASP A 165 8.77 -18.46 -10.53
N ILE A 166 8.68 -18.24 -9.21
CA ILE A 166 8.21 -19.24 -8.24
C ILE A 166 6.79 -19.72 -8.57
N LEU A 167 5.94 -18.84 -9.11
CA LEU A 167 4.54 -19.17 -9.42
C LEU A 167 4.37 -20.20 -10.54
N VAL A 168 5.39 -20.42 -11.37
CA VAL A 168 5.34 -21.42 -12.45
C VAL A 168 5.07 -22.81 -11.88
N ASP A 169 5.53 -23.08 -10.66
CA ASP A 169 5.35 -24.35 -9.96
C ASP A 169 3.94 -24.47 -9.33
N TYR A 170 3.16 -23.39 -9.24
CA TYR A 170 1.85 -23.35 -8.55
C TYR A 170 0.70 -22.93 -9.47
N PRO A 171 0.43 -23.67 -10.57
CA PRO A 171 -0.62 -23.33 -11.50
C PRO A 171 -2.00 -23.51 -10.87
N ILE A 172 -2.91 -22.61 -11.23
CA ILE A 172 -4.34 -22.69 -10.92
C ILE A 172 -5.12 -22.74 -12.22
N ASN A 173 -6.32 -23.34 -12.20
CA ASN A 173 -7.18 -23.40 -13.37
C ASN A 173 -7.93 -22.07 -13.55
N ASP A 174 -7.20 -21.00 -13.86
CA ASP A 174 -7.73 -19.67 -14.13
C ASP A 174 -7.03 -19.03 -15.35
N PRO A 175 -7.77 -18.36 -16.25
CA PRO A 175 -7.18 -17.71 -17.43
C PRO A 175 -6.30 -16.49 -17.09
N TYR A 176 -6.40 -15.94 -15.88
CA TYR A 176 -5.59 -14.80 -15.43
C TYR A 176 -4.47 -15.28 -14.50
N LYS A 177 -3.30 -14.62 -14.58
CA LYS A 177 -2.20 -14.80 -13.63
C LYS A 177 -2.58 -14.17 -12.28
N MET A 178 -3.43 -14.85 -11.53
CA MET A 178 -3.88 -14.44 -10.19
C MET A 178 -3.39 -15.44 -9.16
N VAL A 179 -3.33 -15.00 -7.91
CA VAL A 179 -3.23 -15.89 -6.76
C VAL A 179 -4.53 -15.84 -5.97
N TRP A 180 -4.93 -17.00 -5.50
CA TRP A 180 -6.24 -17.24 -4.88
C TRP A 180 -5.98 -17.63 -3.43
N GLU A 181 -6.33 -16.74 -2.50
CA GLU A 181 -6.14 -16.95 -1.07
C GLU A 181 -7.44 -17.43 -0.46
N ILE A 182 -7.43 -18.49 0.33
CA ILE A 182 -8.62 -18.94 1.06
C ILE A 182 -8.74 -18.25 2.44
N CYS A 183 -9.84 -17.52 2.72
CA CYS A 183 -10.26 -17.07 4.06
C CYS A 183 -11.70 -17.51 4.33
N ASN A 184 -11.93 -18.33 5.35
CA ASN A 184 -13.29 -18.66 5.82
C ASN A 184 -14.26 -19.02 4.67
N GLN A 185 -13.80 -19.88 3.74
CA GLN A 185 -14.52 -20.32 2.53
C GLN A 185 -14.69 -19.28 1.41
N THR A 186 -14.25 -18.04 1.60
CA THR A 186 -14.07 -17.06 0.52
C THR A 186 -12.70 -17.22 -0.11
N VAL A 187 -12.62 -17.01 -1.43
CA VAL A 187 -11.36 -17.06 -2.16
C VAL A 187 -11.10 -15.70 -2.83
N PRO A 188 -10.70 -14.67 -2.07
CA PRO A 188 -10.31 -13.39 -2.66
C PRO A 188 -9.21 -13.58 -3.72
N ARG A 189 -9.46 -12.96 -4.87
CA ARG A 189 -8.49 -12.86 -5.96
C ARG A 189 -7.48 -11.77 -5.64
N ARG A 190 -6.20 -12.11 -5.71
CA ARG A 190 -5.11 -11.15 -5.59
C ARG A 190 -4.43 -10.97 -6.95
N ASP A 191 -4.29 -9.70 -7.32
CA ASP A 191 -3.57 -9.27 -8.52
C ASP A 191 -2.09 -9.15 -8.16
N LEU A 192 -1.28 -10.03 -8.75
CA LEU A 192 0.17 -10.12 -8.57
C LEU A 192 0.92 -8.84 -8.94
N LEU A 193 0.31 -7.98 -9.74
CA LEU A 193 0.90 -6.68 -10.08
C LEU A 193 0.93 -5.76 -8.86
N LYS A 194 0.06 -5.99 -7.87
CA LYS A 194 -0.17 -5.13 -6.70
C LYS A 194 0.56 -5.59 -5.42
N GLY A 195 1.87 -5.73 -5.47
CA GLY A 195 2.65 -5.67 -4.23
C GLY A 195 3.10 -6.97 -3.62
N ASP A 196 2.87 -8.07 -4.30
CA ASP A 196 3.29 -9.37 -3.80
C ASP A 196 4.79 -9.57 -4.06
N ILE A 197 5.49 -9.99 -3.00
CA ILE A 197 6.90 -10.37 -3.03
C ILE A 197 6.98 -11.87 -2.71
N PHE A 198 7.55 -12.64 -3.64
CA PHE A 198 7.76 -14.07 -3.46
C PHE A 198 9.11 -14.35 -2.78
N VAL A 199 9.10 -15.29 -1.83
CA VAL A 199 10.30 -15.78 -1.14
C VAL A 199 10.29 -17.30 -1.12
N LYS A 200 11.47 -17.90 -1.35
CA LYS A 200 11.70 -19.33 -1.26
C LYS A 200 12.51 -19.62 0.00
N ILE A 201 11.94 -20.44 0.88
CA ILE A 201 12.58 -20.91 2.12
C ILE A 201 13.02 -22.36 1.92
N ILE A 202 14.32 -22.60 2.03
CA ILE A 202 14.97 -23.90 1.93
C ILE A 202 15.44 -24.38 3.32
N GLU A 203 15.97 -25.60 3.39
CA GLU A 203 16.55 -26.18 4.61
C GLU A 203 17.84 -25.48 5.07
#